data_AF-A0A1A2ZG90-F1
#
_entry.id   AF-A0A1A2ZG90-F1
#
_cell.length_a   1.000
_cell.length_b   1.000
_cell.length_c   1.000
_cell.angle_alpha   90.00
_cell.angle_beta   90.00
_cell.angle_gamma   90.00
#
_symmetry.space_group_name_H-M   'P 1'
#
loop_
_entity.id
_entity.type
_entity.pdbx_description
1 polymer ?
#
loop_
_entity_poly.entity_id
_entity_poly.type
_entity_poly.pdbx_seq_one_letter_code
_entity_poly.pdbx_strand_id
1 'polypeptide(L)'
;MADGDLTARFDKISVAARNASDQIRSAAQQGREQVQADVAHARDRASQAADHLQERAEAAHDEASKHWQELAHKWKHHVDKIRHDLAEKKAAHDAKEMDAYANMAIGYALDAIDFAEAAVYEAEYAVLDALSARSAADAMAT
;
A
#
# COMPACT_ATOMS: atom_id res chain seq x y z
N MET A 1 -10.76 18.27 -17.18
CA MET A 1 -10.52 18.21 -15.72
C MET A 1 -10.21 16.78 -15.27
N ALA A 2 -9.22 16.12 -15.88
CA ALA A 2 -8.72 14.82 -15.40
C ALA A 2 -7.56 15.02 -14.41
N ASP A 3 -6.76 16.07 -14.63
CA ASP A 3 -5.53 16.36 -13.89
C ASP A 3 -5.80 16.71 -12.41
N GLY A 4 -6.92 17.37 -12.13
CA GLY A 4 -7.37 17.66 -10.76
C GLY A 4 -7.76 16.43 -9.94
N ASP A 5 -8.20 15.32 -10.58
CA ASP A 5 -8.47 14.06 -9.88
C ASP A 5 -7.18 13.29 -9.56
N LEU A 6 -6.13 13.47 -10.37
CA LEU A 6 -4.85 12.77 -10.20
C LEU A 6 -4.02 13.36 -9.05
N THR A 7 -3.87 14.69 -8.98
CA THR A 7 -3.17 15.33 -7.85
C THR A 7 -3.86 15.04 -6.52
N ALA A 8 -5.19 15.05 -6.48
CA ALA A 8 -5.94 14.69 -5.28
C ALA A 8 -5.70 13.24 -4.82
N ARG A 9 -5.37 12.31 -5.74
CA ARG A 9 -4.98 10.93 -5.38
C ARG A 9 -3.59 10.87 -4.76
N PHE A 10 -2.62 11.63 -5.28
CA PHE A 10 -1.31 11.75 -4.63
C PHE A 10 -1.41 12.38 -3.23
N ASP A 11 -2.25 13.40 -3.06
CA ASP A 11 -2.49 14.01 -1.75
C ASP A 11 -3.07 13.00 -0.74
N LYS A 12 -3.99 12.13 -1.18
CA LYS A 12 -4.52 11.05 -0.34
C LYS A 12 -3.42 10.08 0.11
N ILE A 13 -2.48 9.72 -0.77
CA ILE A 13 -1.33 8.88 -0.42
C ILE A 13 -0.44 9.58 0.61
N SER A 14 -0.14 10.86 0.40
CA SER A 14 0.64 11.69 1.33
C SER A 14 0.02 11.75 2.72
N VAL A 15 -1.30 11.96 2.80
CA VAL A 15 -2.04 11.94 4.07
C VAL A 15 -1.99 10.56 4.73
N ALA A 16 -2.16 9.48 3.96
CA ALA A 16 -2.09 8.12 4.49
C ALA A 16 -0.71 7.81 5.10
N ALA A 17 0.38 8.17 4.42
CA ALA A 17 1.75 7.97 4.90
C ALA A 17 2.04 8.78 6.19
N ARG A 18 1.56 10.03 6.26
CA ARG A 18 1.66 10.87 7.46
C ARG A 18 0.90 10.25 8.64
N ASN A 19 -0.35 9.85 8.41
CA ASN A 19 -1.18 9.22 9.44
C ASN A 19 -0.56 7.91 9.97
N ALA A 20 0.02 7.09 9.09
CA ALA A 20 0.74 5.89 9.50
C ALA A 20 1.95 6.22 10.40
N SER A 21 2.76 7.21 10.00
CA SER A 21 3.92 7.66 10.78
C SER A 21 3.52 8.18 12.17
N ASP A 22 2.45 8.96 12.25
CA ASP A 22 1.96 9.50 13.53
C ASP A 22 1.41 8.41 14.44
N GLN A 23 0.71 7.42 13.90
CA GLN A 23 0.25 6.26 14.67
C GLN A 23 1.40 5.42 15.21
N ILE A 24 2.44 5.16 14.39
CA ILE A 24 3.64 4.43 14.85
C ILE A 24 4.33 5.19 15.99
N ARG A 25 4.48 6.52 15.85
CA ARG A 25 5.08 7.37 16.89
C ARG A 25 4.26 7.35 18.18
N SER A 26 2.93 7.38 18.07
CA SER A 26 2.03 7.27 19.23
C SER A 26 2.16 5.90 19.89
N ALA A 27 2.12 4.81 19.12
CA ALA A 27 2.23 3.44 19.62
C ALA A 27 3.54 3.19 20.37
N ALA A 28 4.65 3.80 19.95
CA ALA A 28 5.94 3.70 20.64
C ALA A 28 5.92 4.26 22.08
N GLN A 29 4.93 5.09 22.43
CA GLN A 29 4.78 5.70 23.75
C GLN A 29 3.70 5.02 24.61
N GLN A 30 3.01 4.01 24.07
CA GLN A 30 1.85 3.38 24.69
C GLN A 30 2.20 2.07 25.42
N GLY A 31 1.29 1.63 26.29
CA GLY A 31 1.32 0.30 26.89
C GLY A 31 0.94 -0.81 25.90
N ARG A 32 1.35 -2.04 26.20
CA ARG A 32 1.20 -3.23 25.32
C ARG A 32 -0.24 -3.45 24.82
N GLU A 33 -1.24 -3.32 25.67
CA GLU A 33 -2.66 -3.55 25.31
C GLU A 33 -3.15 -2.55 24.26
N GLN A 34 -2.77 -1.27 24.40
CA GLN A 34 -3.12 -0.23 23.43
C GLN A 34 -2.41 -0.47 22.09
N VAL A 35 -1.13 -0.85 22.11
CA VAL A 35 -0.40 -1.24 20.89
C VAL A 35 -1.07 -2.42 20.18
N GLN A 36 -1.61 -3.40 20.92
CA GLN A 36 -2.35 -4.50 20.31
C GLN A 36 -3.65 -4.06 19.62
N ALA A 37 -4.38 -3.10 20.22
CA ALA A 37 -5.56 -2.50 19.59
C ALA A 37 -5.18 -1.72 18.33
N ASP A 38 -4.11 -0.93 18.38
CA ASP A 38 -3.59 -0.15 17.25
C ASP A 38 -3.16 -1.07 16.09
N VAL A 39 -2.51 -2.21 16.39
CA VAL A 39 -2.17 -3.26 15.41
C VAL A 39 -3.42 -3.85 14.76
N ALA A 40 -4.47 -4.14 15.53
CA ALA A 40 -5.71 -4.69 14.98
C ALA A 40 -6.39 -3.69 14.03
N HIS A 41 -6.47 -2.42 14.41
CA HIS A 41 -7.01 -1.35 13.58
C HIS A 41 -6.17 -1.11 12.31
N ALA A 42 -4.84 -1.14 12.42
CA ALA A 42 -3.95 -1.03 11.26
C ALA A 42 -4.12 -2.20 10.28
N ARG A 43 -4.31 -3.42 10.80
CA ARG A 43 -4.58 -4.62 9.99
C ARG A 43 -5.90 -4.50 9.22
N ASP A 44 -6.94 -3.98 9.85
CA ASP A 44 -8.24 -3.78 9.21
C ASP A 44 -8.12 -2.79 8.04
N ARG A 45 -7.53 -1.61 8.27
CA ARG A 45 -7.29 -0.63 7.19
C ARG A 45 -6.45 -1.19 6.05
N ALA A 46 -5.40 -1.97 6.36
CA ALA A 46 -4.57 -2.60 5.34
C ALA A 46 -5.35 -3.64 4.51
N SER A 47 -6.33 -4.33 5.12
CA SER A 47 -7.19 -5.27 4.40
C SER A 47 -8.18 -4.54 3.50
N GLN A 48 -8.82 -3.48 3.99
CA GLN A 48 -9.70 -2.62 3.17
C GLN A 48 -8.96 -2.01 1.96
N ALA A 49 -7.71 -1.60 2.14
CA ALA A 49 -6.89 -1.10 1.03
C ALA A 49 -6.59 -2.17 -0.03
N ALA A 50 -6.35 -3.42 0.40
CA ALA A 50 -6.13 -4.55 -0.50
C ALA A 50 -7.43 -4.96 -1.23
N ASP A 51 -8.58 -4.88 -0.56
CA ASP A 51 -9.88 -5.17 -1.18
C ASP A 51 -10.23 -4.09 -2.22
N HIS A 52 -10.01 -2.81 -1.90
CA HIS A 52 -10.20 -1.72 -2.86
C HIS A 52 -9.26 -1.83 -4.08
N LEU A 53 -8.04 -2.35 -3.90
CA LEU A 53 -7.12 -2.64 -5.00
C LEU A 53 -7.72 -3.68 -5.96
N GLN A 54 -8.31 -4.74 -5.41
CA GLN A 54 -8.98 -5.80 -6.16
C GLN A 54 -10.23 -5.29 -6.89
N GLU A 55 -11.11 -4.57 -6.19
CA GLU A 55 -12.32 -3.97 -6.78
C GLU A 55 -12.00 -3.07 -7.97
N ARG A 56 -10.95 -2.24 -7.85
CA ARG A 56 -10.49 -1.39 -8.95
C ARG A 56 -9.97 -2.18 -10.13
N ALA A 57 -9.30 -3.30 -9.88
CA ALA A 57 -8.81 -4.15 -10.96
C ALA A 57 -9.96 -4.84 -11.70
N GLU A 58 -11.01 -5.26 -10.99
CA GLU A 58 -12.21 -5.88 -11.56
C GLU A 58 -13.07 -4.88 -12.34
N ALA A 59 -13.16 -3.63 -11.87
CA ALA A 59 -13.98 -2.59 -12.50
C ALA A 59 -13.36 -1.98 -13.77
N ALA A 60 -12.08 -2.23 -14.03
CA ALA A 60 -11.35 -1.57 -15.10
C ALA A 60 -11.32 -2.44 -16.38
N HIS A 61 -11.61 -1.82 -17.53
CA HIS A 61 -11.91 -2.52 -18.80
C HIS A 61 -10.82 -2.34 -19.88
N ASP A 62 -9.76 -1.59 -19.61
CA ASP A 62 -8.69 -1.32 -20.59
C ASP A 62 -7.50 -2.30 -20.45
N GLU A 63 -6.54 -2.24 -21.37
CA GLU A 63 -5.39 -3.16 -21.35
C GLU A 63 -4.50 -2.96 -20.11
N ALA A 64 -4.40 -1.73 -19.59
CA ALA A 64 -3.72 -1.45 -18.33
C ALA A 64 -4.40 -2.16 -17.14
N SER A 65 -5.72 -2.34 -17.22
CA SER A 65 -6.53 -3.05 -16.22
C SER A 65 -6.18 -4.54 -16.09
N LYS A 66 -5.81 -5.22 -17.19
CA LYS A 66 -5.42 -6.63 -17.15
C LYS A 66 -4.11 -6.86 -16.40
N HIS A 67 -3.12 -6.02 -16.65
CA HIS A 67 -1.86 -6.04 -15.89
C HIS A 67 -2.10 -5.77 -14.40
N TRP A 68 -3.06 -4.88 -14.10
CA TRP A 68 -3.45 -4.57 -12.74
C TRP A 68 -4.16 -5.71 -12.01
N GLN A 69 -5.02 -6.47 -12.69
CA GLN A 69 -5.68 -7.65 -12.11
C GLN A 69 -4.69 -8.73 -11.66
N GLU A 70 -3.69 -9.03 -12.49
CA GLU A 70 -2.66 -9.99 -12.10
C GLU A 70 -1.84 -9.51 -10.90
N LEU A 71 -1.51 -8.21 -10.86
CA LEU A 71 -0.77 -7.63 -9.75
C LEU A 71 -1.59 -7.60 -8.46
N ALA A 72 -2.89 -7.26 -8.53
CA ALA A 72 -3.80 -7.27 -7.39
C ALA A 72 -3.91 -8.68 -6.77
N HIS A 73 -4.08 -9.72 -7.59
CA HIS A 73 -4.11 -11.10 -7.12
C HIS A 73 -2.79 -11.53 -6.48
N LYS A 74 -1.64 -11.21 -7.11
CA LYS A 74 -0.31 -11.53 -6.57
C LYS A 74 -0.07 -10.82 -5.24
N TRP A 75 -0.46 -9.55 -5.15
CA TRP A 75 -0.39 -8.76 -3.91
C TRP A 75 -1.22 -9.39 -2.80
N LYS A 76 -2.49 -9.72 -3.07
CA LYS A 76 -3.37 -10.38 -2.10
C LYS A 76 -2.76 -11.68 -1.58
N HIS A 77 -2.33 -12.55 -2.49
CA HIS A 77 -1.68 -13.82 -2.13
C HIS A 77 -0.41 -13.59 -1.28
N HIS A 78 0.41 -12.62 -1.65
CA HIS A 78 1.63 -12.27 -0.90
C HIS A 78 1.30 -11.80 0.53
N VAL A 79 0.34 -10.89 0.68
CA VAL A 79 -0.11 -10.37 1.98
C VAL A 79 -0.69 -11.49 2.85
N ASP A 80 -1.52 -12.36 2.28
CA ASP A 80 -2.14 -13.48 3.00
C ASP A 80 -1.06 -14.47 3.51
N LYS A 81 -0.05 -14.76 2.68
CA LYS A 81 1.09 -15.60 3.07
C LYS A 81 1.90 -14.99 4.23
N ILE A 82 2.35 -13.74 4.10
CA ILE A 82 3.15 -13.10 5.15
C ILE A 82 2.38 -13.00 6.47
N ARG A 83 1.08 -12.69 6.41
CA ARG A 83 0.22 -12.65 7.60
C ARG A 83 0.11 -14.01 8.29
N HIS A 84 0.07 -15.09 7.52
CA HIS A 84 0.08 -16.44 8.04
C HIS A 84 1.41 -16.75 8.75
N ASP A 85 2.54 -16.53 8.08
CA ASP A 85 3.88 -16.77 8.64
C ASP A 85 4.10 -15.95 9.93
N LEU A 86 3.68 -14.69 9.94
CA LEU A 86 3.72 -13.81 11.12
C LEU A 86 2.83 -14.33 12.25
N ALA A 87 1.64 -14.84 11.96
CA ALA A 87 0.72 -15.36 12.97
C ALA A 87 1.27 -16.64 13.63
N GLU A 88 1.90 -17.53 12.86
CA GLU A 88 2.53 -18.74 13.39
C GLU A 88 3.65 -18.39 14.38
N LYS A 89 4.51 -17.43 14.02
CA LYS A 89 5.57 -16.94 14.89
C LYS A 89 5.03 -16.27 16.15
N LYS A 90 3.99 -15.45 16.01
CA LYS A 90 3.32 -14.77 17.15
C LYS A 90 2.67 -15.75 18.12
N ALA A 91 2.23 -16.92 17.67
CA ALA A 91 1.60 -17.94 18.52
C ALA A 91 2.63 -18.71 19.39
N ALA A 92 3.91 -18.69 19.02
CA ALA A 92 4.94 -19.34 19.81
C ALA A 92 5.21 -18.52 21.09
N HIS A 93 4.93 -19.11 22.26
CA HIS A 93 5.12 -18.46 23.56
C HIS A 93 6.59 -18.44 24.05
N ASP A 94 7.52 -18.18 23.13
CA ASP A 94 8.96 -18.11 23.41
C ASP A 94 9.54 -16.75 22.99
N ALA A 95 10.45 -16.22 23.81
CA ALA A 95 11.03 -14.89 23.60
C ALA A 95 11.81 -14.78 22.28
N LYS A 96 12.49 -15.85 21.85
CA LYS A 96 13.24 -15.87 20.59
C LYS A 96 12.30 -15.84 19.39
N GLU A 97 11.17 -16.52 19.48
CA GLU A 97 10.15 -16.50 18.41
C GLU A 97 9.42 -15.15 18.34
N MET A 98 9.21 -14.47 19.48
CA MET A 98 8.70 -13.08 19.50
C MET A 98 9.68 -12.09 18.87
N ASP A 99 10.99 -12.27 19.12
CA ASP A 99 12.03 -11.45 18.49
C ASP A 99 12.11 -11.72 16.97
N ALA A 100 12.06 -12.99 16.57
CA ALA A 100 12.00 -13.38 15.16
C ALA A 100 10.75 -12.82 14.45
N TYR A 101 9.59 -12.85 15.12
CA TYR A 101 8.37 -12.21 14.64
C TYR A 101 8.57 -10.70 14.42
N ALA A 102 9.15 -10.00 15.39
CA ALA A 102 9.38 -8.56 15.29
C ALA A 102 10.30 -8.23 14.12
N ASN A 103 11.42 -8.95 13.97
CA ASN A 103 12.35 -8.77 12.86
C ASN A 103 11.70 -9.04 11.50
N MET A 104 10.89 -10.10 11.39
CA MET A 104 10.17 -10.42 10.15
C MET A 104 9.11 -9.35 9.82
N ALA A 105 8.39 -8.85 10.83
CA ALA A 105 7.41 -7.78 10.64
C ALA A 105 8.07 -6.46 10.22
N ILE A 106 9.23 -6.12 10.78
CA ILE A 106 10.00 -4.92 10.40
C ILE A 106 10.52 -5.06 8.96
N GLY A 107 11.10 -6.21 8.60
CA GLY A 107 11.57 -6.45 7.24
C GLY A 107 10.45 -6.30 6.21
N TYR A 108 9.30 -6.93 6.46
CA TYR A 108 8.12 -6.78 5.62
C TYR A 108 7.61 -5.33 5.53
N ALA A 109 7.66 -4.57 6.64
CA ALA A 109 7.27 -3.17 6.62
C ALA A 109 8.19 -2.32 5.73
N LEU A 110 9.51 -2.57 5.75
CA LEU A 110 10.48 -1.89 4.88
C LEU A 110 10.23 -2.23 3.41
N ASP A 111 10.10 -3.51 3.07
CA ASP A 111 9.83 -3.95 1.69
C ASP A 111 8.52 -3.32 1.14
N ALA A 112 7.48 -3.24 1.98
CA ALA A 112 6.20 -2.63 1.61
C ALA A 112 6.31 -1.10 1.42
N ILE A 113 7.15 -0.42 2.21
CA ILE A 113 7.43 1.02 2.05
C ILE A 113 8.17 1.27 0.74
N ASP A 114 9.22 0.51 0.45
CA ASP A 114 10.00 0.63 -0.79
C ASP A 114 9.12 0.40 -2.02
N PHE A 115 8.25 -0.62 -1.96
CA PHE A 115 7.27 -0.88 -3.03
C PHE A 115 6.27 0.29 -3.19
N ALA A 116 5.77 0.85 -2.10
CA ALA A 116 4.84 1.97 -2.15
C ALA A 116 5.48 3.24 -2.73
N GLU A 117 6.73 3.52 -2.38
CA GLU A 117 7.50 4.63 -2.94
C GLU A 117 7.71 4.44 -4.45
N ALA A 118 8.14 3.26 -4.89
CA ALA A 118 8.30 2.95 -6.30
C ALA A 118 6.98 3.13 -7.09
N ALA A 119 5.86 2.68 -6.53
CA ALA A 119 4.55 2.82 -7.15
C ALA A 119 4.11 4.30 -7.27
N VAL A 120 4.49 5.16 -6.32
CA VAL A 120 4.23 6.61 -6.39
C VAL A 120 5.00 7.24 -7.56
N TYR A 121 6.29 6.95 -7.71
CA TYR A 121 7.09 7.50 -8.81
C TYR A 121 6.64 6.99 -10.18
N GLU A 122 6.26 5.71 -10.29
CA GLU A 122 5.71 5.17 -11.54
C GLU A 122 4.39 5.85 -11.92
N ALA A 123 3.51 6.09 -10.94
CA ALA A 123 2.28 6.83 -11.18
C ALA A 123 2.54 8.27 -11.61
N GLU A 124 3.54 8.95 -11.02
CA GLU A 124 3.94 10.31 -11.42
C GLU A 124 4.40 10.33 -12.87
N TYR A 125 5.30 9.42 -13.23
CA TYR A 125 5.79 9.24 -14.60
C TYR A 125 4.62 9.05 -15.59
N ALA A 126 3.71 8.11 -15.33
CA ALA A 126 2.59 7.82 -16.21
C ALA A 126 1.67 9.04 -16.41
N VAL A 127 1.46 9.85 -15.36
CA VAL A 127 0.67 11.09 -15.46
C VAL A 127 1.37 12.13 -16.32
N LEU A 128 2.67 12.35 -16.11
CA LEU A 128 3.46 13.32 -16.89
C LEU A 128 3.55 12.91 -18.36
N ASP A 129 3.72 11.62 -18.65
CA ASP A 129 3.75 11.10 -20.02
C ASP A 129 2.39 11.30 -20.72
N ALA A 130 1.29 11.04 -20.03
CA ALA A 130 -0.05 11.28 -20.56
C ALA A 130 -0.32 12.78 -20.84
N LEU A 131 0.16 13.69 -19.98
CA LEU A 131 0.07 15.14 -20.21
C LEU A 131 0.89 15.57 -21.42
N SER A 132 2.11 15.05 -21.57
CA SER A 132 2.98 15.29 -22.71
C SER A 132 2.33 14.84 -24.03
N ALA A 133 1.80 13.62 -24.06
CA ALA A 133 1.12 13.06 -25.23
C ALA A 133 -0.10 13.89 -25.64
N ARG A 134 -0.90 14.38 -24.68
CA ARG A 134 -2.02 15.28 -24.96
C ARG A 134 -1.57 16.61 -25.57
N SER A 135 -0.54 17.22 -24.99
CA SER A 135 0.02 18.46 -25.53
C SER A 135 0.54 18.29 -26.95
N ALA A 136 1.17 17.15 -27.26
CA ALA A 136 1.64 16.85 -28.60
C ALA A 136 0.48 16.66 -29.59
N ALA A 137 -0.59 15.96 -29.19
CA ALA A 137 -1.78 15.78 -30.00
C ALA A 137 -2.47 17.12 -30.33
N ASP A 138 -2.61 18.00 -29.34
CA ASP A 138 -3.22 19.33 -29.54
C ASP A 138 -2.41 20.18 -30.52
N ALA A 139 -1.07 20.13 -30.46
CA ALA A 139 -0.19 20.84 -31.39
C ALA A 139 -0.23 20.30 -32.84
N MET A 140 -0.59 19.02 -33.02
CA MET A 140 -0.76 18.42 -34.36
C MET A 140 -2.15 18.68 -34.96
N ALA A 141 -3.13 19.06 -34.13
CA ALA A 141 -4.49 19.36 -34.57
C ALA A 141 -4.67 20.81 -35.07
N THR A 142 -3.65 21.67 -34.90
CA THR A 142 -3.56 23.04 -35.41
C THR A 142 -2.76 23.14 -36.70
#